data_AF-A0A7X5IG58-F1
#
_entry.id   AF-A0A7X5IG58-F1
#
_cell.length_a   1.000
_cell.length_b   1.000
_cell.length_c   1.000
_cell.angle_alpha   90.00
_cell.angle_beta   90.00
_cell.angle_gamma   90.00
#
_symmetry.space_group_name_H-M   'P 1'
#
loop_
_entity.id
_entity.type
_entity.pdbx_description
1 polymer ?
#
loop_
_entity_poly.entity_id
_entity_poly.type
_entity_poly.pdbx_seq_one_letter_code
_entity_poly.pdbx_strand_id
1 'polypeptide(L)'
;YLIEDKYVNGEVLDAHNFHVGKDEDGVLYPTILFFAGNYETEEGYSKLKQIMSDYTLIICTAFNRDHAEVFWLGTVVSPVTYTQGNQLVSGIVVGGPARSALYPDERAIKKGIADRDAWAESILAAAPSEQDPEERIRYFNEWLTKNNEYNTSESLTELRPSYLDAWTCMSALEGREGVKGPVCEAYARAFKVLCDRSNIPCVLADGMAVTSTGSGAHMWNSVNLGGGWYGVDVTWNDPRGGKGGKVSGVENTKYLLVGADTVVGSMTYGQSHPETNALYEGYEFPNGPELSSEKYVHDCSKMGHVLGEKTIQNEKNPSCEANGGHDEVRVCKYCPYEEINYVEESGTATGHDFGEWTVSKNATCEAEGEEKRICVNVGCT
;
A
#
# COMPACT_ATOMS: atom_id res chain seq x y z
N TYR A 1 -9.02 4.32 -18.82
CA TYR A 1 -8.37 5.54 -19.31
C TYR A 1 -7.07 5.19 -19.98
N LEU A 2 -7.07 5.05 -21.31
CA LEU A 2 -5.78 4.97 -22.02
C LEU A 2 -4.93 6.20 -21.66
N ILE A 3 -3.61 6.11 -21.81
CA ILE A 3 -2.77 7.32 -21.80
C ILE A 3 -3.39 8.42 -22.69
N GLU A 4 -4.04 8.00 -23.78
CA GLU A 4 -4.85 8.87 -24.63
C GLU A 4 -5.98 9.58 -23.85
N ASP A 5 -6.80 8.92 -23.02
CA ASP A 5 -7.93 9.58 -22.36
C ASP A 5 -7.52 10.54 -21.20
N LYS A 6 -6.43 10.24 -20.47
CA LYS A 6 -5.93 11.08 -19.35
C LYS A 6 -5.10 12.27 -19.84
N TYR A 7 -4.47 12.16 -21.02
CA TYR A 7 -3.58 13.19 -21.58
C TYR A 7 -4.07 13.82 -22.90
N VAL A 8 -5.18 13.36 -23.49
CA VAL A 8 -5.65 13.78 -24.85
C VAL A 8 -7.13 14.24 -24.87
N ASN A 9 -7.87 14.25 -23.75
CA ASN A 9 -9.22 14.82 -23.74
C ASN A 9 -9.24 16.36 -23.73
N GLY A 10 -8.99 16.94 -24.91
CA GLY A 10 -10.00 17.83 -25.52
C GLY A 10 -9.84 19.33 -25.39
N GLU A 11 -9.02 19.85 -24.48
CA GLU A 11 -8.55 21.24 -24.56
C GLU A 11 -7.04 21.21 -24.72
N VAL A 12 -6.61 21.37 -25.98
CA VAL A 12 -5.25 21.67 -26.45
C VAL A 12 -4.26 21.94 -25.31
N LEU A 13 -3.70 20.87 -24.75
CA LEU A 13 -2.29 20.92 -24.38
C LEU A 13 -1.60 20.92 -25.74
N ASP A 14 -1.10 22.09 -26.10
CA ASP A 14 -0.45 22.51 -27.35
C ASP A 14 0.07 21.34 -28.19
N ALA A 15 -0.14 21.40 -29.51
CA ALA A 15 0.00 20.33 -30.51
C ALA A 15 1.41 19.71 -30.68
N HIS A 16 2.10 19.39 -29.58
CA HIS A 16 3.53 19.15 -29.48
C HIS A 16 3.92 17.88 -28.71
N ASN A 17 2.99 17.15 -28.07
CA ASN A 17 3.37 16.03 -27.18
C ASN A 17 2.93 14.61 -27.59
N PHE A 18 2.05 14.46 -28.58
CA PHE A 18 1.66 13.16 -29.13
C PHE A 18 1.83 13.17 -30.64
N HIS A 19 2.72 12.32 -31.14
CA HIS A 19 3.04 12.24 -32.57
C HIS A 19 2.95 10.80 -33.05
N VAL A 20 2.68 10.66 -34.35
CA VAL A 20 2.79 9.39 -35.03
C VAL A 20 4.24 9.26 -35.53
N GLY A 21 5.08 8.59 -34.74
CA GLY A 21 6.47 8.32 -35.11
C GLY A 21 6.53 7.25 -36.21
N LYS A 22 7.45 7.40 -37.15
CA LYS A 22 7.67 6.43 -38.23
C LYS A 22 8.97 5.67 -37.95
N ASP A 23 8.93 4.35 -37.83
CA ASP A 23 10.14 3.53 -37.71
C ASP A 23 10.90 3.41 -39.04
N GLU A 24 12.04 2.71 -39.03
CA GLU A 24 12.90 2.52 -40.22
C GLU A 24 12.18 1.82 -41.38
N ASP A 25 11.17 0.99 -41.09
CA ASP A 25 10.34 0.27 -42.05
C ASP A 25 9.11 1.07 -42.51
N GLY A 26 8.88 2.20 -41.88
CA GLY A 26 7.84 3.14 -42.24
C GLY A 26 6.51 2.94 -41.53
N VAL A 27 6.48 2.15 -40.46
CA VAL A 27 5.32 1.89 -39.63
C VAL A 27 5.11 3.04 -38.65
N LEU A 28 3.85 3.43 -38.52
CA LEU A 28 3.39 4.56 -37.74
C LEU A 28 2.95 4.12 -36.34
N TYR A 29 3.55 4.66 -35.29
CA TYR A 29 3.18 4.37 -33.90
C TYR A 29 2.81 5.63 -33.10
N PRO A 30 1.84 5.54 -32.19
CA PRO A 30 1.61 6.58 -31.21
C PRO A 30 2.81 6.68 -30.26
N THR A 31 3.31 7.91 -30.07
CA THR A 31 4.51 8.20 -29.29
C THR A 31 4.27 9.35 -28.31
N ILE A 32 4.72 9.18 -27.06
CA ILE A 32 4.85 10.28 -26.08
C ILE A 32 6.20 10.95 -26.33
N LEU A 33 6.20 12.23 -26.69
CA LEU A 33 7.45 12.96 -26.89
C LEU A 33 8.06 13.45 -25.58
N PHE A 34 9.39 13.33 -25.50
CA PHE A 34 10.18 13.81 -24.37
C PHE A 34 11.09 14.97 -24.74
N PHE A 35 11.64 14.94 -25.95
CA PHE A 35 12.60 15.94 -26.38
C PHE A 35 12.51 16.17 -27.89
N ALA A 36 12.62 17.43 -28.31
CA ALA A 36 12.83 17.81 -29.70
C ALA A 36 13.92 18.89 -29.76
N GLY A 37 14.88 18.74 -30.68
CA GLY A 37 15.96 19.69 -30.85
C GLY A 37 16.34 19.90 -32.31
N ASN A 38 16.64 21.13 -32.69
CA ASN A 38 17.06 21.46 -34.06
C ASN A 38 18.56 21.27 -34.22
N TYR A 39 18.99 20.88 -35.42
CA TYR A 39 20.39 20.79 -35.81
C TYR A 39 20.59 21.43 -37.20
N GLU A 40 21.75 22.06 -37.41
CA GLU A 40 22.09 22.70 -38.70
C GLU A 40 23.27 22.01 -39.39
N THR A 41 24.01 21.17 -38.66
CA THR A 41 25.21 20.47 -39.15
C THR A 41 25.18 19.00 -38.76
N GLU A 42 25.94 18.16 -39.48
CA GLU A 42 26.10 16.74 -39.12
C GLU A 42 26.74 16.54 -37.73
N GLU A 43 27.65 17.44 -37.35
CA GLU A 43 28.25 17.45 -36.01
C GLU A 43 27.19 17.78 -34.93
N GLY A 44 26.34 18.77 -35.21
CA GLY A 44 25.21 19.13 -34.35
C GLY A 44 24.21 17.98 -34.19
N TYR A 45 23.87 17.32 -35.29
CA TYR A 45 23.05 16.11 -35.29
C TYR A 45 23.65 15.01 -34.40
N SER A 46 24.95 14.73 -34.56
CA SER A 46 25.62 13.65 -33.82
C SER A 46 25.66 13.92 -32.32
N LYS A 47 25.97 15.16 -31.92
CA LYS A 47 25.93 15.61 -30.51
C LYS A 47 24.52 15.51 -29.93
N LEU A 48 23.53 15.99 -30.67
CA LEU A 48 22.14 15.97 -30.25
C LEU A 48 21.62 14.54 -30.09
N LYS A 49 21.95 13.65 -31.03
CA LYS A 49 21.59 12.23 -30.97
C LYS A 49 22.19 11.53 -29.75
N GLN A 50 23.44 11.82 -29.41
CA GLN A 50 24.07 11.27 -28.20
C GLN A 50 23.35 11.73 -26.94
N ILE A 51 23.16 13.05 -26.77
CA ILE A 51 22.44 13.62 -25.62
C ILE A 51 21.04 13.03 -25.51
N MET A 52 20.30 12.96 -26.62
CA MET A 52 18.93 12.45 -26.62
C MET A 52 18.88 10.96 -26.28
N SER A 53 19.80 10.14 -26.79
CA SER A 53 19.87 8.72 -26.45
C SER A 53 20.02 8.52 -24.94
N ASP A 54 20.92 9.29 -24.33
CA ASP A 54 21.26 9.21 -22.91
C ASP A 54 20.07 9.59 -22.01
N TYR A 55 19.41 10.70 -22.29
CA TYR A 55 18.27 11.16 -21.50
C TYR A 55 16.97 10.39 -21.79
N THR A 56 16.74 9.94 -23.02
CA THR A 56 15.48 9.26 -23.36
C THR A 56 15.32 7.99 -22.53
N LEU A 57 16.40 7.24 -22.33
CA LEU A 57 16.36 6.00 -21.57
C LEU A 57 16.10 6.23 -20.07
N ILE A 58 16.69 7.29 -19.51
CA ILE A 58 16.43 7.77 -18.15
C ILE A 58 14.96 8.14 -18.01
N ILE A 59 14.43 8.95 -18.94
CA ILE A 59 13.03 9.40 -18.90
C ILE A 59 12.07 8.23 -19.10
N CYS A 60 12.38 7.28 -19.99
CA CYS A 60 11.58 6.05 -20.18
C CYS A 60 11.45 5.26 -18.89
N THR A 61 12.54 5.15 -18.13
CA THR A 61 12.55 4.37 -16.90
C THR A 61 11.89 5.12 -15.75
N ALA A 62 12.15 6.43 -15.62
CA ALA A 62 11.42 7.28 -14.68
C ALA A 62 9.92 7.21 -14.95
N PHE A 63 9.49 7.34 -16.21
CA PHE A 63 8.08 7.19 -16.60
C PHE A 63 7.53 5.82 -16.19
N ASN A 64 8.23 4.73 -16.48
CA ASN A 64 7.79 3.39 -16.11
C ASN A 64 7.64 3.21 -14.60
N ARG A 65 8.44 3.90 -13.79
CA ARG A 65 8.40 3.80 -12.32
C ARG A 65 7.37 4.74 -11.70
N ASP A 66 7.26 5.96 -12.21
CA ASP A 66 6.29 6.94 -11.73
C ASP A 66 4.87 6.56 -12.11
N HIS A 67 4.71 5.88 -13.25
CA HIS A 67 3.43 5.48 -13.80
C HIS A 67 3.17 3.98 -13.69
N ALA A 68 3.18 3.46 -12.46
CA ALA A 68 2.83 2.07 -12.16
C ALA A 68 1.41 1.68 -12.64
N GLU A 69 0.54 2.68 -12.88
CA GLU A 69 -0.77 2.48 -13.48
C GLU A 69 -0.69 2.08 -14.96
N VAL A 70 0.42 2.32 -15.67
CA VAL A 70 0.63 1.99 -17.09
C VAL A 70 1.16 0.56 -17.26
N PHE A 71 0.38 -0.41 -16.78
CA PHE A 71 0.77 -1.84 -16.78
C PHE A 71 0.76 -2.49 -18.18
N TRP A 72 0.14 -1.85 -19.18
CA TRP A 72 -0.06 -2.45 -20.51
C TRP A 72 1.11 -2.25 -21.49
N LEU A 73 2.09 -1.40 -21.18
CA LEU A 73 3.24 -1.09 -22.04
C LEU A 73 4.41 -2.10 -21.95
N GLY A 74 4.16 -3.30 -21.43
CA GLY A 74 5.26 -4.22 -21.13
C GLY A 74 6.10 -3.72 -19.94
N THR A 75 7.13 -4.49 -19.55
CA THR A 75 8.08 -4.07 -18.52
C THR A 75 9.28 -3.30 -19.06
N VAL A 76 9.44 -3.26 -20.39
CA VAL A 76 10.53 -2.51 -21.04
C VAL A 76 9.89 -1.52 -21.99
N VAL A 77 10.13 -0.25 -21.73
CA VAL A 77 9.64 0.85 -22.55
C VAL A 77 10.64 1.08 -23.68
N SER A 78 10.19 0.97 -24.93
CA SER A 78 11.06 1.17 -26.10
C SER A 78 11.17 2.65 -26.46
N PRO A 79 12.37 3.26 -26.37
CA PRO A 79 12.57 4.61 -26.87
C PRO A 79 12.45 4.64 -28.39
N VAL A 80 12.01 5.76 -28.94
CA VAL A 80 12.05 6.04 -30.38
C VAL A 80 12.73 7.37 -30.62
N THR A 81 13.59 7.41 -31.64
CA THR A 81 14.20 8.64 -32.11
C THR A 81 14.02 8.74 -33.62
N TYR A 82 13.49 9.86 -34.10
CA TYR A 82 13.27 10.09 -35.53
C TYR A 82 13.54 11.55 -35.90
N THR A 83 13.70 11.83 -37.20
CA THR A 83 13.94 13.18 -37.72
C THR A 83 12.69 13.75 -38.39
N GLN A 84 12.43 15.03 -38.16
CA GLN A 84 11.40 15.81 -38.85
C GLN A 84 12.04 17.10 -39.39
N GLY A 85 12.36 17.12 -40.69
CA GLY A 85 13.13 18.22 -41.27
C GLY A 85 14.54 18.31 -40.67
N ASN A 86 14.88 19.44 -40.06
CA ASN A 86 16.14 19.65 -39.34
C ASN A 86 16.00 19.47 -37.81
N GLN A 87 14.91 18.83 -37.37
CA GLN A 87 14.64 18.55 -35.97
C GLN A 87 14.83 17.06 -35.68
N LEU A 88 15.56 16.76 -34.61
CA LEU A 88 15.64 15.43 -34.02
C LEU A 88 14.64 15.34 -32.87
N VAL A 89 13.84 14.28 -32.86
CA VAL A 89 12.75 14.07 -31.90
C VAL A 89 12.94 12.73 -31.20
N SER A 90 12.73 12.68 -29.89
CA SER A 90 12.81 11.46 -29.09
C SER A 90 11.64 11.32 -28.11
N GLY A 91 11.24 10.08 -27.85
CA GLY A 91 10.10 9.75 -27.01
C GLY A 91 9.95 8.25 -26.75
N ILE A 92 8.76 7.85 -26.30
CA ILE A 92 8.37 6.45 -26.06
C ILE A 92 7.33 6.00 -27.06
N VAL A 93 7.50 4.81 -27.64
CA VAL A 93 6.43 4.11 -28.36
C VAL A 93 5.40 3.55 -27.39
N VAL A 94 4.13 3.96 -27.54
CA VAL A 94 3.02 3.49 -26.67
C VAL A 94 1.96 2.66 -27.41
N GLY A 95 2.22 2.30 -28.67
CA GLY A 95 1.35 1.44 -29.47
C GLY A 95 2.08 0.33 -30.21
N GLY A 96 1.32 -0.52 -30.90
CA GLY A 96 1.85 -1.64 -31.67
C GLY A 96 2.68 -2.61 -30.82
N PRO A 97 3.93 -2.95 -31.21
CA PRO A 97 4.74 -3.99 -30.57
C PRO A 97 5.21 -3.63 -29.15
N ALA A 98 5.10 -2.37 -28.73
CA ALA A 98 5.39 -1.97 -27.35
C ALA A 98 4.33 -2.46 -26.34
N ARG A 99 3.15 -2.89 -26.81
CA ARG A 99 2.11 -3.42 -25.95
C ARG A 99 2.47 -4.82 -25.47
N SER A 100 2.17 -5.10 -24.20
CA SER A 100 2.16 -6.47 -23.69
C SER A 100 1.21 -7.35 -24.51
N ALA A 101 1.58 -8.62 -24.70
CA ALA A 101 0.73 -9.61 -25.37
C ALA A 101 -0.63 -9.81 -24.65
N LEU A 102 -0.73 -9.47 -23.36
CA LEU A 102 -1.98 -9.49 -22.60
C LEU A 102 -2.92 -8.34 -22.98
N TYR A 103 -2.39 -7.27 -23.57
CA TYR A 103 -3.11 -6.03 -23.88
C TYR A 103 -2.87 -5.61 -25.35
N PRO A 104 -3.22 -6.45 -26.34
CA PRO A 104 -2.85 -6.23 -27.74
C PRO A 104 -3.58 -5.02 -28.38
N ASP A 105 -4.79 -4.72 -27.89
CA ASP A 105 -5.66 -3.70 -28.46
C ASP A 105 -6.24 -2.76 -27.40
N GLU A 106 -6.82 -1.65 -27.87
CA GLU A 106 -7.45 -0.63 -27.03
C GLU A 106 -8.55 -1.19 -26.14
N ARG A 107 -9.33 -2.16 -26.62
CA ARG A 107 -10.42 -2.76 -25.83
C ARG A 107 -9.86 -3.53 -24.64
N ALA A 108 -8.82 -4.34 -24.85
CA ALA A 108 -8.14 -5.08 -23.80
C ALA A 108 -7.53 -4.13 -22.76
N ILE A 109 -6.87 -3.05 -23.21
CA ILE A 109 -6.30 -2.04 -22.32
C ILE A 109 -7.40 -1.34 -21.51
N LYS A 110 -8.46 -0.85 -22.16
CA LYS A 110 -9.58 -0.18 -21.48
C LYS A 110 -10.23 -1.08 -20.43
N LYS A 111 -10.39 -2.37 -20.74
CA LYS A 111 -10.88 -3.36 -19.77
C LYS A 111 -9.90 -3.52 -18.60
N GLY A 112 -8.62 -3.76 -18.86
CA GLY A 112 -7.62 -3.92 -17.80
C GLY A 112 -7.56 -2.70 -16.88
N ILE A 113 -7.72 -1.49 -17.43
CA ILE A 113 -7.74 -0.27 -16.63
C ILE A 113 -9.00 -0.21 -15.76
N ALA A 114 -10.16 -0.54 -16.31
CA ALA A 114 -11.39 -0.62 -15.52
C ALA A 114 -11.29 -1.67 -14.40
N ASP A 115 -10.68 -2.83 -14.67
CA ASP A 115 -10.44 -3.87 -13.67
C ASP A 115 -9.51 -3.37 -12.56
N ARG A 116 -8.34 -2.81 -12.93
CA ARG A 116 -7.39 -2.19 -12.00
C ARG A 116 -8.05 -1.15 -11.12
N ASP A 117 -8.84 -0.25 -11.74
CA ASP A 117 -9.52 0.84 -11.05
C ASP A 117 -10.52 0.26 -10.04
N ALA A 118 -11.34 -0.72 -10.44
CA ALA A 118 -12.30 -1.37 -9.56
C ALA A 118 -11.61 -2.06 -8.36
N TRP A 119 -10.48 -2.75 -8.59
CA TRP A 119 -9.74 -3.39 -7.51
C TRP A 119 -9.11 -2.37 -6.56
N ALA A 120 -8.44 -1.35 -7.08
CA ALA A 120 -7.87 -0.28 -6.25
C ALA A 120 -8.96 0.44 -5.44
N GLU A 121 -10.10 0.79 -6.05
CA GLU A 121 -11.21 1.42 -5.33
C GLU A 121 -11.80 0.51 -4.24
N SER A 122 -11.88 -0.80 -4.48
CA SER A 122 -12.34 -1.75 -3.45
C SER A 122 -11.41 -1.77 -2.23
N ILE A 123 -10.10 -1.61 -2.42
CA ILE A 123 -9.12 -1.54 -1.33
C ILE A 123 -9.25 -0.20 -0.62
N LEU A 124 -9.30 0.90 -1.37
CA LEU A 124 -9.36 2.27 -0.82
C LEU A 124 -10.67 2.53 -0.05
N ALA A 125 -11.79 1.93 -0.47
CA ALA A 125 -13.08 2.07 0.19
C ALA A 125 -13.11 1.46 1.60
N ALA A 126 -12.26 0.47 1.86
CA ALA A 126 -12.10 -0.16 3.18
C ALA A 126 -10.89 0.39 3.96
N ALA A 127 -10.13 1.32 3.37
CA ALA A 127 -8.97 1.92 4.01
C ALA A 127 -9.36 2.98 5.04
N PRO A 128 -8.50 3.24 6.04
CA PRO A 128 -8.65 4.34 7.01
C PRO A 128 -8.77 5.72 6.33
N SER A 129 -9.15 6.74 7.11
CA SER A 129 -9.36 8.11 6.60
C SER A 129 -8.19 8.62 5.74
N GLU A 130 -8.48 9.33 4.65
CA GLU A 130 -7.47 10.02 3.83
C GLU A 130 -6.69 11.09 4.61
N GLN A 131 -7.22 11.55 5.75
CA GLN A 131 -6.47 12.44 6.66
C GLN A 131 -5.42 11.72 7.50
N ASP A 132 -5.37 10.39 7.44
CA ASP A 132 -4.42 9.55 8.19
C ASP A 132 -3.54 8.73 7.21
N PRO A 133 -2.54 9.37 6.58
CA PRO A 133 -1.69 8.71 5.59
C PRO A 133 -0.89 7.55 6.19
N GLU A 134 -0.58 7.59 7.49
CA GLU A 134 0.13 6.50 8.16
C GLU A 134 -0.75 5.26 8.28
N GLU A 135 -1.97 5.37 8.82
CA GLU A 135 -2.88 4.23 8.92
C GLU A 135 -3.19 3.65 7.55
N ARG A 136 -3.29 4.49 6.50
CA ARG A 136 -3.47 4.01 5.12
C ARG A 136 -2.28 3.21 4.61
N ILE A 137 -1.05 3.66 4.82
CA ILE A 137 0.16 2.88 4.45
C ILE A 137 0.16 1.52 5.15
N ARG A 138 -0.15 1.50 6.45
CA ARG A 138 -0.20 0.26 7.24
C ARG A 138 -1.29 -0.67 6.73
N TYR A 139 -2.46 -0.12 6.43
CA TYR A 139 -3.57 -0.85 5.83
C TYR A 139 -3.22 -1.41 4.44
N PHE A 140 -2.57 -0.64 3.57
CA PHE A 140 -2.16 -1.12 2.24
C PHE A 140 -1.16 -2.26 2.35
N ASN A 141 -0.18 -2.16 3.25
CA ASN A 141 0.73 -3.27 3.52
C ASN A 141 -0.05 -4.50 3.99
N GLU A 142 -0.90 -4.36 5.02
CA GLU A 142 -1.69 -5.47 5.55
C GLU A 142 -2.60 -6.11 4.51
N TRP A 143 -3.30 -5.31 3.71
CA TRP A 143 -4.20 -5.82 2.69
C TRP A 143 -3.40 -6.59 1.64
N LEU A 144 -2.30 -6.03 1.15
CA LEU A 144 -1.49 -6.68 0.13
C LEU A 144 -0.88 -7.99 0.64
N THR A 145 -0.38 -8.03 1.88
CA THR A 145 0.23 -9.24 2.46
C THR A 145 -0.80 -10.32 2.83
N LYS A 146 -2.06 -9.97 3.11
CA LYS A 146 -3.10 -10.95 3.48
C LYS A 146 -4.02 -11.39 2.34
N ASN A 147 -3.88 -10.78 1.15
CA ASN A 147 -4.75 -11.07 0.00
C ASN A 147 -4.02 -11.65 -1.20
N ASN A 148 -2.71 -11.82 -1.11
CA ASN A 148 -1.87 -12.36 -2.18
C ASN A 148 -1.03 -13.53 -1.67
N GLU A 149 -0.61 -14.40 -2.58
CA GLU A 149 0.43 -15.39 -2.31
C GLU A 149 1.61 -15.11 -3.24
N TYR A 150 2.82 -14.96 -2.68
CA TYR A 150 4.02 -14.70 -3.47
C TYR A 150 4.24 -15.79 -4.54
N ASN A 151 4.49 -15.36 -5.78
CA ASN A 151 4.75 -16.29 -6.87
C ASN A 151 6.07 -17.05 -6.69
N THR A 152 5.98 -18.35 -6.46
CA THR A 152 7.11 -19.25 -6.23
C THR A 152 7.41 -20.15 -7.45
N SER A 153 6.82 -19.86 -8.61
CA SER A 153 7.06 -20.63 -9.84
C SER A 153 8.55 -20.81 -10.10
N GLU A 154 8.96 -22.05 -10.41
CA GLU A 154 10.38 -22.43 -10.56
C GLU A 154 11.10 -21.63 -11.66
N SER A 155 10.37 -21.21 -12.71
CA SER A 155 10.91 -20.41 -13.81
C SER A 155 10.08 -19.14 -14.04
N LEU A 156 10.28 -18.15 -13.18
CA LEU A 156 9.73 -16.80 -13.36
C LEU A 156 10.18 -16.19 -14.71
N THR A 157 11.39 -16.51 -15.19
CA THR A 157 11.89 -16.04 -16.49
C THR A 157 11.06 -16.58 -17.66
N GLU A 158 10.68 -17.87 -17.63
CA GLU A 158 9.83 -18.47 -18.66
C GLU A 158 8.37 -18.01 -18.55
N LEU A 159 7.93 -17.65 -17.34
CA LEU A 159 6.60 -17.13 -17.11
C LEU A 159 6.40 -15.74 -17.74
N ARG A 160 7.44 -14.88 -17.70
CA ARG A 160 7.36 -13.46 -18.06
C ARG A 160 6.74 -13.16 -19.44
N PRO A 161 7.09 -13.86 -20.54
CA PRO A 161 6.47 -13.61 -21.85
C PRO A 161 4.99 -13.96 -21.93
N SER A 162 4.55 -14.95 -21.12
CA SER A 162 3.18 -15.48 -21.15
C SER A 162 2.27 -14.88 -20.08
N TYR A 163 2.84 -14.30 -19.03
CA TYR A 163 2.11 -13.79 -17.88
C TYR A 163 2.84 -12.59 -17.25
N LEU A 164 2.75 -11.44 -17.91
CA LEU A 164 3.37 -10.20 -17.45
C LEU A 164 2.78 -9.71 -16.13
N ASP A 165 1.51 -10.01 -15.84
CA ASP A 165 0.80 -9.44 -14.68
C ASP A 165 1.50 -9.73 -13.34
N ALA A 166 2.28 -10.81 -13.22
CA ALA A 166 3.11 -11.10 -12.05
C ALA A 166 4.11 -9.99 -11.70
N TRP A 167 4.48 -9.12 -12.65
CA TRP A 167 5.38 -7.96 -12.46
C TRP A 167 4.66 -6.61 -12.54
N THR A 168 3.33 -6.60 -12.65
CA THR A 168 2.56 -5.34 -12.72
C THR A 168 1.66 -5.19 -11.49
N CYS A 169 1.15 -3.99 -11.25
CA CYS A 169 0.19 -3.76 -10.15
C CYS A 169 -1.05 -4.67 -10.22
N MET A 170 -1.38 -5.22 -11.40
CA MET A 170 -2.59 -6.01 -11.63
C MET A 170 -2.70 -7.24 -10.72
N SER A 171 -1.65 -8.07 -10.64
CA SER A 171 -1.72 -9.32 -9.87
C SER A 171 -1.89 -9.08 -8.37
N ALA A 172 -1.19 -8.07 -7.84
CA ALA A 172 -1.25 -7.71 -6.44
C ALA A 172 -2.55 -6.98 -6.05
N LEU A 173 -3.09 -6.10 -6.91
CA LEU A 173 -4.37 -5.42 -6.68
C LEU A 173 -5.57 -6.39 -6.75
N GLU A 174 -5.53 -7.40 -7.62
CA GLU A 174 -6.59 -8.42 -7.68
C GLU A 174 -6.54 -9.39 -6.50
N GLY A 175 -5.40 -9.55 -5.83
CA GLY A 175 -5.23 -10.54 -4.78
C GLY A 175 -5.01 -11.95 -5.36
N ARG A 176 -4.02 -12.13 -6.24
CA ARG A 176 -3.77 -13.42 -6.91
C ARG A 176 -2.89 -14.35 -6.09
N GLU A 177 -2.98 -15.64 -6.39
CA GLU A 177 -2.26 -16.70 -5.68
C GLU A 177 -1.59 -17.72 -6.62
N GLY A 178 -0.72 -18.57 -6.06
CA GLY A 178 0.04 -19.60 -6.77
C GLY A 178 0.86 -19.05 -7.94
N VAL A 179 0.81 -19.74 -9.08
CA VAL A 179 1.55 -19.34 -10.30
C VAL A 179 1.06 -18.03 -10.91
N LYS A 180 -0.10 -17.53 -10.47
CA LYS A 180 -0.65 -16.23 -10.85
C LYS A 180 -0.36 -15.15 -9.82
N GLY A 181 0.26 -15.48 -8.70
CA GLY A 181 0.60 -14.53 -7.65
C GLY A 181 1.53 -13.41 -8.14
N PRO A 182 1.60 -12.31 -7.41
CA PRO A 182 2.59 -11.24 -7.63
C PRO A 182 4.02 -11.68 -7.28
N VAL A 183 5.00 -11.06 -7.94
CA VAL A 183 6.38 -10.98 -7.44
C VAL A 183 6.66 -9.60 -6.85
N CYS A 184 7.89 -9.34 -6.41
CA CYS A 184 8.28 -8.09 -5.75
C CYS A 184 7.87 -6.82 -6.50
N GLU A 185 8.08 -6.78 -7.82
CA GLU A 185 7.70 -5.65 -8.66
C GLU A 185 6.18 -5.39 -8.66
N ALA A 186 5.35 -6.44 -8.65
CA ALA A 186 3.90 -6.28 -8.59
C ALA A 186 3.42 -5.74 -7.24
N TYR A 187 3.98 -6.22 -6.12
CA TYR A 187 3.70 -5.67 -4.80
C TYR A 187 4.05 -4.19 -4.73
N ALA A 188 5.27 -3.83 -5.14
CA ALA A 188 5.74 -2.45 -5.07
C ALA A 188 4.90 -1.50 -5.94
N ARG A 189 4.54 -1.93 -7.14
CA ARG A 189 3.69 -1.17 -8.07
C ARG A 189 2.25 -1.04 -7.57
N ALA A 190 1.67 -2.10 -7.00
CA ALA A 190 0.32 -2.01 -6.42
C ALA A 190 0.28 -1.07 -5.23
N PHE A 191 1.27 -1.15 -4.34
CA PHE A 191 1.42 -0.24 -3.22
C PHE A 191 1.56 1.23 -3.68
N LYS A 192 2.40 1.49 -4.69
CA LYS A 192 2.52 2.80 -5.34
C LYS A 192 1.17 3.32 -5.87
N VAL A 193 0.41 2.49 -6.59
CA VAL A 193 -0.93 2.87 -7.10
C VAL A 193 -1.89 3.27 -5.96
N LEU A 194 -1.88 2.54 -4.84
CA LEU A 194 -2.73 2.85 -3.68
C LEU A 194 -2.29 4.14 -2.98
N CYS A 195 -0.98 4.36 -2.83
CA CYS A 195 -0.42 5.60 -2.29
C CYS A 195 -0.74 6.81 -3.15
N ASP A 196 -0.55 6.72 -4.48
CA ASP A 196 -0.83 7.82 -5.41
C ASP A 196 -2.30 8.22 -5.36
N ARG A 197 -3.22 7.25 -5.33
CA ARG A 197 -4.66 7.51 -5.18
C ARG A 197 -5.05 8.09 -3.84
N SER A 198 -4.17 7.96 -2.85
CA SER A 198 -4.35 8.52 -1.50
C SER A 198 -3.58 9.83 -1.29
N ASN A 199 -2.98 10.40 -2.34
CA ASN A 199 -2.09 11.57 -2.26
C ASN A 199 -0.93 11.39 -1.26
N ILE A 200 -0.44 10.16 -1.10
CA ILE A 200 0.72 9.83 -0.27
C ILE A 200 1.94 9.80 -1.18
N PRO A 201 2.95 10.70 -1.02
CA PRO A 201 4.13 10.66 -1.85
C PRO A 201 4.84 9.32 -1.67
N CYS A 202 4.95 8.58 -2.76
CA CYS A 202 5.54 7.25 -2.81
C CYS A 202 6.37 7.13 -4.09
N VAL A 203 7.53 6.51 -4.00
CA VAL A 203 8.37 6.19 -5.15
C VAL A 203 8.70 4.69 -5.16
N LEU A 204 8.97 4.15 -6.34
CA LEU A 204 9.57 2.83 -6.48
C LEU A 204 11.09 2.94 -6.35
N ALA A 205 11.69 1.98 -5.66
CA ALA A 205 13.13 1.79 -5.58
C ALA A 205 13.48 0.34 -5.90
N ASP A 206 14.65 0.10 -6.47
CA ASP A 206 15.12 -1.21 -6.84
C ASP A 206 16.64 -1.32 -6.73
N GLY A 207 17.10 -2.57 -6.66
CA GLY A 207 18.50 -2.91 -6.59
C GLY A 207 18.70 -4.38 -6.29
N MET A 208 19.93 -4.70 -5.87
CA MET A 208 20.33 -6.05 -5.51
C MET A 208 20.12 -6.26 -4.02
N ALA A 209 18.88 -6.58 -3.62
CA ALA A 209 18.56 -6.82 -2.21
C ALA A 209 19.43 -7.95 -1.65
N VAL A 210 19.86 -7.79 -0.40
CA VAL A 210 20.82 -8.67 0.28
C VAL A 210 20.13 -9.35 1.45
N THR A 211 20.25 -10.67 1.49
CA THR A 211 19.84 -11.52 2.61
C THR A 211 21.07 -12.18 3.23
N SER A 212 20.91 -12.83 4.38
CA SER A 212 21.99 -13.62 5.00
C SER A 212 22.49 -14.78 4.11
N THR A 213 21.74 -15.15 3.07
CA THR A 213 22.02 -16.30 2.21
C THR A 213 22.43 -15.94 0.78
N GLY A 214 22.39 -14.66 0.41
CA GLY A 214 22.70 -14.23 -0.96
C GLY A 214 22.04 -12.90 -1.33
N SER A 215 22.14 -12.54 -2.61
CA SER A 215 21.58 -11.31 -3.16
C SER A 215 20.81 -11.59 -4.46
N GLY A 216 19.79 -10.79 -4.74
CA GLY A 216 18.97 -10.89 -5.95
C GLY A 216 18.30 -9.57 -6.31
N ALA A 217 17.94 -9.42 -7.59
CA ALA A 217 17.21 -8.25 -8.06
C ALA A 217 15.85 -8.16 -7.35
N HIS A 218 15.52 -6.98 -6.84
CA HIS A 218 14.34 -6.75 -6.01
C HIS A 218 13.81 -5.32 -6.19
N MET A 219 12.54 -5.10 -5.84
CA MET A 219 11.89 -3.80 -5.90
C MET A 219 11.03 -3.57 -4.66
N TRP A 220 11.06 -2.34 -4.13
CA TRP A 220 10.35 -1.90 -2.93
C TRP A 220 9.87 -0.45 -3.11
N ASN A 221 9.36 0.16 -2.03
CA ASN A 221 8.87 1.53 -2.03
C ASN A 221 9.57 2.40 -0.99
N SER A 222 9.60 3.71 -1.25
CA SER A 222 9.88 4.74 -0.24
C SER A 222 8.69 5.68 -0.17
N VAL A 223 8.22 6.00 1.04
CA VAL A 223 7.04 6.86 1.28
C VAL A 223 7.39 8.06 2.15
N ASN A 224 6.77 9.21 1.89
CA ASN A 224 6.94 10.42 2.68
C ASN A 224 5.75 10.66 3.61
N LEU A 225 6.03 10.91 4.90
CA LEU A 225 5.02 11.24 5.92
C LEU A 225 5.14 12.68 6.44
N GLY A 226 5.53 13.62 5.58
CA GLY A 226 5.60 15.06 5.86
C GLY A 226 6.86 15.51 6.65
N GLY A 227 7.56 14.59 7.30
CA GLY A 227 8.79 14.88 8.06
C GLY A 227 10.02 14.08 7.62
N GLY A 228 9.87 13.17 6.67
CA GLY A 228 10.93 12.26 6.25
C GLY A 228 10.43 11.18 5.31
N TRP A 229 11.38 10.51 4.66
CA TRP A 229 11.12 9.35 3.82
C TRP A 229 11.46 8.05 4.54
N TYR A 230 10.65 7.04 4.32
CA TYR A 230 10.76 5.74 4.98
C TYR A 230 10.58 4.62 3.96
N GLY A 231 11.36 3.56 4.10
CA GLY A 231 11.25 2.35 3.30
C GLY A 231 10.02 1.53 3.65
N VAL A 232 9.41 0.93 2.64
CA VAL A 232 8.34 -0.07 2.73
C VAL A 232 8.65 -1.20 1.76
N ASP A 233 8.86 -2.41 2.29
CA ASP A 233 8.92 -3.62 1.47
C ASP A 233 7.77 -4.56 1.83
N VAL A 234 6.69 -4.46 1.05
CA VAL A 234 5.51 -5.30 1.18
C VAL A 234 5.83 -6.78 0.91
N THR A 235 6.79 -7.05 0.03
CA THR A 235 7.18 -8.41 -0.34
C THR A 235 7.85 -9.13 0.81
N TRP A 236 8.77 -8.47 1.52
CA TRP A 236 9.42 -9.08 2.68
C TRP A 236 8.55 -9.07 3.95
N ASN A 237 7.47 -8.28 3.92
CA ASN A 237 6.36 -8.38 4.87
C ASN A 237 5.36 -9.52 4.53
N ASP A 238 5.41 -10.10 3.33
CA ASP A 238 4.74 -11.34 2.92
C ASP A 238 5.77 -12.41 2.50
N PRO A 239 6.60 -12.89 3.45
CA PRO A 239 7.73 -13.73 3.12
C PRO A 239 7.28 -15.14 2.70
N ARG A 240 8.07 -15.75 1.82
CA ARG A 240 7.93 -17.17 1.49
C ARG A 240 8.06 -18.02 2.76
N GLY A 241 7.15 -18.98 2.95
CA GLY A 241 7.14 -19.90 4.09
C GLY A 241 5.72 -20.14 4.59
N GLY A 242 5.55 -20.93 5.63
CA GLY A 242 4.22 -21.14 6.23
C GLY A 242 3.27 -22.02 5.40
N LYS A 243 1.97 -21.72 5.48
CA LYS A 243 0.90 -22.41 4.75
C LYS A 243 0.82 -21.92 3.31
N GLY A 244 0.35 -22.77 2.40
CA GLY A 244 0.02 -22.33 1.04
C GLY A 244 -1.24 -21.46 1.00
N GLY A 245 -1.34 -20.63 -0.03
CA GLY A 245 -2.42 -19.66 -0.23
C GLY A 245 -2.10 -18.27 0.33
N LYS A 246 -3.09 -17.38 0.27
CA LYS A 246 -2.96 -15.93 0.55
C LYS A 246 -2.54 -15.54 1.97
N VAL A 247 -2.70 -16.44 2.93
CA VAL A 247 -2.33 -16.21 4.33
C VAL A 247 -1.50 -17.40 4.79
N SER A 248 -0.20 -17.25 4.65
CA SER A 248 0.82 -18.20 5.04
C SER A 248 0.97 -18.32 6.56
N GLY A 249 0.63 -17.27 7.31
CA GLY A 249 0.81 -17.17 8.76
C GLY A 249 2.20 -16.69 9.17
N VAL A 250 3.04 -16.25 8.21
CA VAL A 250 4.35 -15.63 8.46
C VAL A 250 4.42 -14.18 7.98
N GLU A 251 3.28 -13.60 7.61
CA GLU A 251 3.14 -12.17 7.30
C GLU A 251 3.61 -11.33 8.49
N ASN A 252 4.23 -10.19 8.21
CA ASN A 252 4.81 -9.34 9.23
C ASN A 252 4.84 -7.86 8.80
N THR A 253 5.39 -7.00 9.67
CA THR A 253 5.53 -5.56 9.42
C THR A 253 6.95 -5.07 9.71
N LYS A 254 7.95 -5.97 9.58
CA LYS A 254 9.35 -5.67 9.93
C LYS A 254 9.92 -4.61 9.01
N TYR A 255 9.54 -4.64 7.74
CA TYR A 255 9.98 -3.73 6.67
C TYR A 255 8.95 -2.64 6.38
N LEU A 256 8.09 -2.31 7.34
CA LEU A 256 7.08 -1.25 7.21
C LEU A 256 7.57 0.04 7.89
N LEU A 257 7.63 1.13 7.12
CA LEU A 257 8.01 2.49 7.56
C LEU A 257 9.38 2.54 8.25
N VAL A 258 10.37 1.87 7.66
CA VAL A 258 11.73 1.75 8.20
C VAL A 258 12.64 2.87 7.73
N GLY A 259 13.54 3.31 8.60
CA GLY A 259 14.65 4.19 8.21
C GLY A 259 15.88 3.39 7.77
N ALA A 260 16.85 4.06 7.13
CA ALA A 260 18.07 3.46 6.60
C ALA A 260 18.86 2.64 7.64
N ASP A 261 18.89 3.09 8.89
CA ASP A 261 19.63 2.46 9.99
C ASP A 261 18.78 1.47 10.80
N THR A 262 17.50 1.31 10.44
CA THR A 262 16.62 0.35 11.11
C THR A 262 17.17 -1.06 10.93
N VAL A 263 17.53 -1.71 12.04
CA VAL A 263 18.06 -3.07 12.03
C VAL A 263 16.91 -4.08 11.93
N VAL A 264 16.93 -4.90 10.88
CA VAL A 264 16.01 -6.03 10.71
C VAL A 264 16.83 -7.30 10.54
N GLY A 265 16.75 -8.22 11.51
CA GLY A 265 17.62 -9.38 11.56
C GLY A 265 19.06 -8.98 11.92
N SER A 266 20.00 -9.19 11.01
CA SER A 266 21.44 -8.92 11.23
C SER A 266 22.00 -7.74 10.42
N MET A 267 21.15 -7.01 9.71
CA MET A 267 21.55 -5.93 8.81
C MET A 267 20.65 -4.71 9.01
N THR A 268 21.14 -3.52 8.69
CA THR A 268 20.29 -2.34 8.57
C THR A 268 19.45 -2.42 7.29
N TYR A 269 18.38 -1.63 7.21
CA TYR A 269 17.56 -1.54 6.00
C TYR A 269 18.40 -1.10 4.79
N GLY A 270 19.22 -0.06 4.93
CA GLY A 270 20.10 0.42 3.85
C GLY A 270 21.14 -0.59 3.39
N GLN A 271 21.58 -1.51 4.27
CA GLN A 271 22.48 -2.60 3.90
C GLN A 271 21.76 -3.74 3.15
N SER A 272 20.51 -4.03 3.52
CA SER A 272 19.72 -5.11 2.92
C SER A 272 19.00 -4.68 1.64
N HIS A 273 18.76 -3.38 1.48
CA HIS A 273 18.10 -2.77 0.33
C HIS A 273 19.01 -1.71 -0.31
N PRO A 274 20.20 -2.08 -0.81
CA PRO A 274 21.06 -1.14 -1.48
C PRO A 274 20.41 -0.70 -2.80
N GLU A 275 20.06 0.57 -2.87
CA GLU A 275 19.52 1.19 -4.08
C GLU A 275 20.64 1.33 -5.10
N THR A 276 20.49 0.74 -6.28
CA THR A 276 21.52 0.81 -7.34
C THR A 276 21.03 1.52 -8.59
N ASN A 277 19.76 1.36 -8.95
CA ASN A 277 19.16 2.04 -10.09
C ASN A 277 19.88 1.90 -11.43
N ALA A 278 20.61 0.79 -11.60
CA ALA A 278 21.38 0.56 -12.80
C ALA A 278 20.44 0.38 -13.99
N LEU A 279 20.33 1.42 -14.82
CA LEU A 279 19.75 1.32 -16.15
C LEU A 279 20.68 0.45 -17.01
N TYR A 280 21.91 0.94 -17.19
CA TYR A 280 23.03 0.35 -17.94
C TYR A 280 24.35 0.98 -17.44
N GLU A 281 25.49 0.35 -17.75
CA GLU A 281 26.82 0.83 -17.34
C GLU A 281 27.06 2.30 -17.76
N GLY A 282 27.24 3.19 -16.78
CA GLY A 282 27.53 4.61 -16.99
C GLY A 282 26.33 5.58 -16.90
N TYR A 283 25.09 5.08 -16.73
CA TYR A 283 23.89 5.91 -16.65
C TYR A 283 23.07 5.58 -15.40
N GLU A 284 23.30 6.37 -14.36
CA GLU A 284 22.58 6.33 -13.08
C GLU A 284 21.72 7.60 -12.96
N PHE A 285 20.53 7.47 -12.37
CA PHE A 285 19.77 8.61 -11.87
C PHE A 285 19.52 8.40 -10.38
N PRO A 286 19.42 9.48 -9.58
CA PRO A 286 19.20 9.36 -8.14
C PRO A 286 18.01 8.42 -7.88
N ASN A 287 18.27 7.27 -7.25
CA ASN A 287 17.18 6.42 -6.82
C ASN A 287 16.66 6.94 -5.52
N GLY A 288 15.33 7.03 -5.46
CA GLY A 288 14.65 7.36 -4.25
C GLY A 288 15.08 8.69 -3.61
N PRO A 289 14.36 9.08 -2.58
CA PRO A 289 14.78 10.13 -1.68
C PRO A 289 15.70 9.55 -0.58
N GLU A 290 16.52 10.42 0.01
CA GLU A 290 17.26 10.07 1.22
C GLU A 290 16.29 9.67 2.34
N LEU A 291 16.44 8.44 2.83
CA LEU A 291 15.62 7.92 3.93
C LEU A 291 16.02 8.56 5.25
N SER A 292 15.05 8.69 6.15
CA SER A 292 15.32 8.94 7.56
C SER A 292 16.18 7.81 8.13
N SER A 293 17.03 8.09 9.12
CA SER A 293 17.88 7.07 9.76
C SER A 293 17.04 6.06 10.55
N GLU A 294 16.18 6.55 11.42
CA GLU A 294 15.37 5.74 12.32
C GLU A 294 14.02 5.33 11.72
N LYS A 295 13.47 4.22 12.23
CA LYS A 295 12.11 3.76 11.91
C LYS A 295 11.10 4.85 12.31
N TYR A 296 10.05 5.00 11.51
CA TYR A 296 8.95 5.89 11.85
C TYR A 296 8.28 5.46 13.17
N VAL A 297 8.03 6.43 14.05
CA VAL A 297 7.32 6.25 15.31
C VAL A 297 6.09 7.13 15.31
N HIS A 298 4.92 6.52 15.48
CA HIS A 298 3.66 7.25 15.58
C HIS A 298 3.66 8.11 16.85
N ASP A 299 3.55 9.43 16.66
CA ASP A 299 3.50 10.40 17.75
C ASP A 299 2.05 10.70 18.13
N CYS A 300 1.50 9.89 19.04
CA CYS A 300 0.13 10.05 19.54
C CYS A 300 -0.14 11.47 20.08
N SER A 301 0.89 12.18 20.57
CA SER A 301 0.71 13.51 21.15
C SER A 301 0.41 14.59 20.10
N LYS A 302 0.81 14.35 18.85
CA LYS A 302 0.57 15.26 17.71
C LYS A 302 -0.57 14.79 16.82
N MET A 303 -0.69 13.48 16.63
CA MET A 303 -1.59 12.88 15.63
C MET A 303 -2.90 12.34 16.25
N GLY A 304 -2.97 12.28 17.58
CA GLY A 304 -4.10 11.67 18.30
C GLY A 304 -3.90 10.17 18.50
N HIS A 305 -4.82 9.55 19.25
CA HIS A 305 -4.77 8.13 19.53
C HIS A 305 -5.53 7.33 18.47
N VAL A 306 -4.90 6.28 17.94
CA VAL A 306 -5.55 5.30 17.08
C VAL A 306 -6.06 4.15 17.94
N LEU A 307 -7.34 4.21 18.30
CA LEU A 307 -7.98 3.22 19.17
C LEU A 307 -8.17 1.88 18.43
N GLY A 308 -7.77 0.79 19.10
CA GLY A 308 -7.98 -0.57 18.65
C GLY A 308 -9.41 -1.07 18.87
N GLU A 309 -9.57 -2.39 18.77
CA GLU A 309 -10.87 -3.04 18.98
C GLU A 309 -11.35 -2.88 20.43
N LYS A 310 -12.68 -2.79 20.58
CA LYS A 310 -13.34 -2.68 21.88
C LYS A 310 -13.32 -4.03 22.59
N THR A 311 -12.91 -4.01 23.85
CA THR A 311 -12.97 -5.16 24.77
C THR A 311 -13.89 -4.84 25.94
N ILE A 312 -14.51 -5.86 26.53
CA ILE A 312 -15.32 -5.73 27.75
C ILE A 312 -14.45 -6.13 28.94
N GLN A 313 -14.41 -5.29 29.97
CA GLN A 313 -13.64 -5.50 31.19
C GLN A 313 -14.44 -5.10 32.42
N ASN A 314 -13.94 -5.46 33.61
CA ASN A 314 -14.48 -5.05 34.91
C ASN A 314 -16.00 -5.24 35.05
N GLU A 315 -16.50 -6.41 34.63
CA GLU A 315 -17.91 -6.76 34.78
C GLU A 315 -18.33 -6.71 36.25
N LYS A 316 -19.39 -5.94 36.51
CA LYS A 316 -20.03 -5.79 37.81
C LYS A 316 -21.39 -6.47 37.74
N ASN A 317 -21.57 -7.47 38.60
CA ASN A 317 -22.87 -8.10 38.78
C ASN A 317 -23.86 -7.13 39.44
N PRO A 318 -25.15 -7.19 39.08
CA PRO A 318 -26.18 -6.43 39.76
C PRO A 318 -26.31 -6.84 41.23
N SER A 319 -26.84 -5.92 42.04
CA SER A 319 -27.19 -6.15 43.44
C SER A 319 -28.66 -5.79 43.70
N CYS A 320 -29.08 -5.84 44.97
CA CYS A 320 -30.45 -5.49 45.36
C CYS A 320 -30.80 -4.03 45.01
N GLU A 321 -29.80 -3.14 45.08
CA GLU A 321 -29.99 -1.69 44.98
C GLU A 321 -29.28 -1.06 43.76
N ALA A 322 -28.35 -1.79 43.14
CA ALA A 322 -27.55 -1.29 42.02
C ALA A 322 -27.67 -2.20 40.80
N ASN A 323 -27.76 -1.59 39.62
CA ASN A 323 -27.62 -2.29 38.35
C ASN A 323 -26.21 -2.88 38.21
N GLY A 324 -26.10 -3.91 37.38
CA GLY A 324 -24.83 -4.38 36.86
C GLY A 324 -24.26 -3.40 35.83
N GLY A 325 -23.10 -3.74 35.30
CA GLY A 325 -22.44 -2.95 34.27
C GLY A 325 -21.06 -3.48 33.95
N HIS A 326 -20.38 -2.83 33.02
CA HIS A 326 -19.04 -3.22 32.59
C HIS A 326 -18.30 -2.02 31.98
N ASP A 327 -16.98 -2.14 31.87
CA ASP A 327 -16.15 -1.17 31.18
C ASP A 327 -15.96 -1.61 29.72
N GLU A 328 -16.30 -0.75 28.77
CA GLU A 328 -15.88 -0.85 27.39
C GLU A 328 -14.51 -0.18 27.22
N VAL A 329 -13.47 -0.98 26.97
CA VAL A 329 -12.08 -0.52 26.90
C VAL A 329 -11.54 -0.61 25.48
N ARG A 330 -10.98 0.49 24.97
CA ARG A 330 -10.21 0.55 23.72
C ARG A 330 -8.79 1.03 24.00
N VAL A 331 -7.80 0.25 23.57
CA VAL A 331 -6.37 0.59 23.77
C VAL A 331 -5.80 1.18 22.48
N CYS A 332 -4.99 2.23 22.59
CA CYS A 332 -4.28 2.80 21.44
C CYS A 332 -3.31 1.77 20.85
N LYS A 333 -3.27 1.64 19.51
CA LYS A 333 -2.35 0.70 18.83
C LYS A 333 -0.87 1.04 19.01
N TYR A 334 -0.56 2.31 19.31
CA TYR A 334 0.81 2.84 19.27
C TYR A 334 1.36 3.26 20.63
N CYS A 335 0.54 3.32 21.66
CA CYS A 335 0.98 3.69 23.01
C CYS A 335 0.07 3.07 24.08
N PRO A 336 0.47 3.11 25.37
CA PRO A 336 -0.33 2.54 26.46
C PRO A 336 -1.61 3.32 26.83
N TYR A 337 -2.06 4.26 25.99
CA TYR A 337 -3.28 5.01 26.26
C TYR A 337 -4.51 4.11 26.15
N GLU A 338 -5.44 4.24 27.09
CA GLU A 338 -6.70 3.53 27.13
C GLU A 338 -7.86 4.52 27.19
N GLU A 339 -8.86 4.29 26.33
CA GLU A 339 -10.15 4.92 26.43
C GLU A 339 -11.11 3.94 27.11
N ILE A 340 -11.71 4.36 28.22
CA ILE A 340 -12.61 3.54 29.04
C ILE A 340 -13.96 4.23 29.10
N ASN A 341 -15.01 3.51 28.71
CA ASN A 341 -16.39 3.94 28.81
C ASN A 341 -17.18 2.95 29.68
N TYR A 342 -17.64 3.37 30.85
CA TYR A 342 -18.48 2.54 31.70
C TYR A 342 -19.91 2.48 31.14
N VAL A 343 -20.42 1.26 30.96
CA VAL A 343 -21.79 0.98 30.53
C VAL A 343 -22.55 0.37 31.69
N GLU A 344 -23.58 1.07 32.17
CA GLU A 344 -24.53 0.52 33.13
C GLU A 344 -25.59 -0.31 32.41
N GLU A 345 -25.87 -1.51 32.91
CA GLU A 345 -26.95 -2.36 32.42
C GLU A 345 -28.24 -2.02 33.16
N SER A 346 -28.88 -0.91 32.76
CA SER A 346 -30.05 -0.39 33.47
C SER A 346 -31.19 -1.41 33.58
N GLY A 347 -31.78 -1.51 34.78
CA GLY A 347 -32.91 -2.40 35.07
C GLY A 347 -32.51 -3.82 35.49
N THR A 348 -31.22 -4.07 35.69
CA THR A 348 -30.70 -5.36 36.17
C THR A 348 -30.65 -5.48 37.69
N ALA A 349 -30.88 -4.39 38.43
CA ALA A 349 -30.99 -4.44 39.90
C ALA A 349 -31.99 -5.52 40.31
N THR A 350 -31.55 -6.45 41.15
CA THR A 350 -32.32 -7.66 41.49
C THR A 350 -33.52 -7.37 42.38
N GLY A 351 -33.54 -6.17 42.99
CA GLY A 351 -34.45 -5.85 44.08
C GLY A 351 -34.15 -6.65 45.35
N HIS A 352 -34.87 -6.33 46.42
CA HIS A 352 -34.83 -7.13 47.65
C HIS A 352 -35.79 -8.32 47.54
N ASP A 353 -35.29 -9.51 47.84
CA ASP A 353 -36.12 -10.67 48.13
C ASP A 353 -36.21 -10.83 49.65
N PHE A 354 -37.34 -10.44 50.25
CA PHE A 354 -37.48 -10.47 51.70
C PHE A 354 -37.99 -11.82 52.19
N GLY A 355 -37.29 -12.38 53.19
CA GLY A 355 -37.73 -13.60 53.87
C GLY A 355 -38.92 -13.38 54.81
N GLU A 356 -39.22 -14.40 55.60
CA GLU A 356 -40.32 -14.40 56.56
C GLU A 356 -40.18 -13.30 57.63
N TRP A 357 -41.32 -12.76 58.06
CA TRP A 357 -41.38 -11.80 59.16
C TRP A 357 -41.06 -12.48 60.50
N THR A 358 -40.29 -11.79 61.33
CA THR A 358 -39.98 -12.18 62.70
C THR A 358 -40.34 -11.05 63.65
N VAL A 359 -41.15 -11.37 64.68
CA VAL A 359 -41.54 -10.39 65.70
C VAL A 359 -40.34 -10.09 66.60
N SER A 360 -39.84 -8.86 66.57
CA SER A 360 -38.78 -8.40 67.48
C SER A 360 -39.32 -7.83 68.79
N LYS A 361 -40.58 -7.35 68.78
CA LYS A 361 -41.27 -6.86 69.97
C LYS A 361 -42.76 -7.14 69.85
N ASN A 362 -43.34 -7.88 70.79
CA ASN A 362 -44.77 -8.14 70.78
C ASN A 362 -45.57 -6.87 71.10
N ALA A 363 -46.66 -6.65 70.38
CA ALA A 363 -47.61 -5.58 70.67
C ALA A 363 -48.40 -5.88 71.95
N THR A 364 -48.78 -4.84 72.69
CA THR A 364 -49.68 -4.95 73.85
C THR A 364 -50.86 -4.00 73.68
N CYS A 365 -51.81 -4.04 74.61
CA CYS A 365 -52.94 -3.10 74.61
C CYS A 365 -52.54 -1.63 74.87
N GLU A 366 -51.28 -1.37 75.24
CA GLU A 366 -50.79 -0.03 75.60
C GLU A 366 -49.56 0.40 74.77
N ALA A 367 -49.00 -0.48 73.93
CA ALA A 367 -47.80 -0.18 73.15
C ALA A 367 -47.74 -0.97 71.83
N GLU A 368 -47.21 -0.30 70.79
CA GLU A 368 -46.94 -0.93 69.50
C GLU A 368 -45.82 -1.99 69.60
N GLY A 369 -46.03 -3.08 68.84
CA GLY A 369 -45.04 -4.11 68.56
C GLY A 369 -44.21 -3.78 67.33
N GLU A 370 -43.22 -4.60 67.05
CA GLU A 370 -42.28 -4.44 65.94
C GLU A 370 -42.03 -5.82 65.30
N GLU A 371 -42.15 -5.88 63.98
CA GLU A 371 -41.75 -7.03 63.17
C GLU A 371 -40.61 -6.61 62.24
N LYS A 372 -39.68 -7.53 62.00
CA LYS A 372 -38.53 -7.36 61.12
C LYS A 372 -38.50 -8.49 60.11
N ARG A 373 -37.98 -8.22 58.92
CA ARG A 373 -37.59 -9.23 57.93
C ARG A 373 -36.30 -8.81 57.28
N ILE A 374 -35.53 -9.78 56.83
CA ILE A 374 -34.19 -9.57 56.26
C ILE A 374 -34.23 -10.05 54.80
N CYS A 375 -33.53 -9.33 53.93
CA CYS A 375 -33.34 -9.75 52.54
C CYS A 375 -32.55 -11.06 52.50
N VAL A 376 -32.99 -12.05 51.73
CA VAL A 376 -32.32 -13.35 51.61
C VAL A 376 -31.24 -13.36 50.51
N ASN A 377 -31.14 -12.29 49.72
CA ASN A 377 -30.09 -12.15 48.72
C ASN A 377 -28.72 -12.05 49.41
N VAL A 378 -27.76 -12.84 48.91
CA VAL A 378 -26.41 -12.94 49.46
C VAL A 378 -25.72 -11.57 49.45
N GLY A 379 -25.23 -11.11 50.59
CA GLY A 379 -24.51 -9.85 50.73
C GLY A 379 -25.38 -8.61 50.98
N CYS A 380 -26.70 -8.77 51.12
CA CYS A 380 -27.62 -7.71 51.55
C CYS A 380 -27.80 -7.77 53.08
N THR A 381 -27.61 -6.65 53.79
CA THR A 381 -27.67 -6.57 55.27
C THR A 381 -28.68 -5.56 55.77
#